data_AF-A0A662HFS3-F1
#
_entry.id   AF-A0A662HFS3-F1
#
_cell.length_a   1.000
_cell.length_b   1.000
_cell.length_c   1.000
_cell.angle_alpha   90.00
_cell.angle_beta   90.00
_cell.angle_gamma   90.00
#
_symmetry.space_group_name_H-M   'P 1'
#
loop_
_entity.id
_entity.type
_entity.pdbx_description
1 polymer ?
#
loop_
_entity_poly.entity_id
_entity_poly.type
_entity_poly.pdbx_seq_one_letter_code
_entity_poly.pdbx_strand_id
1 'polypeptide(L)' 'MPKIVRIKLVSTSVKDLNEVCNEIKRIASKTGVRIRGPIPLPTKRLVVTVRRAPSGQGTHTFD' A
#
# COMPACT_ATOMS: atom_id res chain seq x y z
N MET A 1 -20.34 -10.91 22.45
CA MET A 1 -19.54 -9.72 22.05
C MET A 1 -19.34 -9.75 20.54
N PRO A 2 -19.67 -8.68 19.80
CA PRO A 2 -19.32 -8.59 18.39
C PRO A 2 -17.79 -8.55 18.25
N LYS A 3 -17.20 -9.53 17.56
CA LYS A 3 -15.76 -9.55 17.27
C LYS A 3 -15.48 -8.55 16.15
N ILE A 4 -14.80 -7.45 16.48
CA ILE A 4 -14.38 -6.43 15.53
C ILE A 4 -13.01 -6.84 14.97
N VAL A 5 -12.93 -7.09 13.67
CA VAL A 5 -11.68 -7.41 12.96
C VAL A 5 -11.21 -6.18 12.19
N ARG A 6 -9.91 -5.88 12.24
CA ARG A 6 -9.28 -4.82 11.45
C ARG A 6 -8.29 -5.44 10.48
N ILE A 7 -8.50 -5.25 9.18
CA ILE A 7 -7.63 -5.73 8.11
C ILE A 7 -6.80 -4.54 7.63
N LYS A 8 -5.47 -4.67 7.66
CA LYS A 8 -4.54 -3.69 7.10
C LYS A 8 -3.89 -4.31 5.87
N LEU A 9 -4.10 -3.69 4.70
CA LEU A 9 -3.48 -4.10 3.45
C LEU A 9 -2.35 -3.11 3.12
N VAL A 10 -1.21 -3.64 2.68
CA VAL A 10 -0.06 -2.87 2.21
C VAL A 10 0.42 -3.52 0.92
N SER A 11 0.64 -2.70 -0.12
CA SER A 11 1.17 -3.16 -1.40
C SER A 11 2.02 -2.04 -2.01
N THR A 12 2.94 -2.41 -2.88
CA THR A 12 3.68 -1.48 -3.75
C THR A 12 2.86 -1.07 -4.98
N SER A 13 1.95 -1.93 -5.43
CA SER A 13 1.08 -1.72 -6.59
C SER A 13 -0.33 -1.30 -6.15
N VAL A 14 -0.77 -0.14 -6.64
CA VAL A 14 -2.10 0.42 -6.35
C VAL A 14 -3.22 -0.39 -7.03
N LYS A 15 -2.94 -0.96 -8.21
CA LYS A 15 -3.93 -1.72 -8.99
C LYS A 15 -4.36 -2.98 -8.26
N ASP A 16 -3.38 -3.78 -7.83
CA ASP A 16 -3.62 -5.06 -7.16
C ASP A 16 -4.28 -4.84 -5.78
N LEU A 17 -3.89 -3.78 -5.07
CA LEU A 17 -4.51 -3.39 -3.80
C LEU A 17 -6.01 -3.07 -3.97
N ASN A 18 -6.36 -2.37 -5.05
CA ASN A 18 -7.75 -2.02 -5.34
C ASN A 18 -8.58 -3.24 -5.74
N GLU A 19 -8.00 -4.17 -6.50
CA GLU A 19 -8.66 -5.42 -6.88
C GLU A 19 -9.02 -6.26 -5.64
N VAL A 20 -8.05 -6.50 -4.76
CA VAL A 20 -8.25 -7.22 -3.50
C VAL A 20 -9.25 -6.51 -2.59
N CYS A 21 -9.18 -5.17 -2.50
CA CYS A 21 -10.14 -4.39 -1.72
C CYS A 21 -11.58 -4.57 -2.22
N ASN A 22 -11.78 -4.60 -3.54
CA ASN A 22 -13.08 -4.79 -4.15
C ASN A 22 -13.61 -6.22 -3.94
N GLU A 23 -12.75 -7.23 -4.00
CA GLU A 23 -13.14 -8.61 -3.70
C GLU A 23 -13.61 -8.76 -2.25
N ILE A 24 -12.86 -8.21 -1.29
CA ILE A 24 -13.24 -8.23 0.14
C ILE A 24 -14.61 -7.55 0.36
N LYS A 25 -14.85 -6.39 -0.30
CA LYS A 25 -16.15 -5.72 -0.25
C LYS A 25 -17.28 -6.59 -0.80
N ARG A 26 -17.05 -7.30 -1.91
CA ARG A 26 -18.07 -8.19 -2.51
C ARG A 26 -18.39 -9.34 -1.58
N ILE A 27 -17.39 -9.98 -1.00
CA ILE A 27 -17.57 -11.09 -0.04
C ILE A 27 -18.37 -10.61 1.18
N ALA A 28 -17.95 -9.50 1.79
CA ALA A 28 -18.62 -8.99 2.99
C ALA A 28 -20.05 -8.47 2.71
N SER A 29 -20.32 -7.94 1.51
CA SER A 29 -21.68 -7.59 1.07
C SER A 29 -22.54 -8.85 0.91
N LYS A 30 -21.99 -9.94 0.34
CA LYS A 30 -22.68 -11.22 0.19
C LYS A 30 -22.97 -11.90 1.54
N THR A 31 -22.07 -11.76 2.51
CA THR A 31 -22.24 -12.31 3.87
C THR A 31 -23.09 -11.41 4.77
N GLY A 32 -23.42 -10.18 4.36
CA GLY A 32 -24.22 -9.23 5.16
C GLY A 32 -23.48 -8.64 6.35
N VAL A 33 -22.14 -8.63 6.33
CA VAL A 33 -21.32 -8.09 7.44
C VAL A 33 -21.23 -6.57 7.32
N ARG A 34 -21.40 -5.86 8.44
CA ARG A 34 -21.21 -4.40 8.50
C ARG A 34 -19.73 -4.04 8.38
N ILE A 35 -19.36 -3.36 7.31
CA ILE A 35 -18.00 -2.91 7.03
C ILE A 35 -17.91 -1.40 7.24
N ARG A 36 -16.82 -0.91 7.83
CA ARG A 36 -16.37 0.47 7.59
C ARG A 36 -15.47 0.40 6.37
N GLY A 37 -15.84 1.13 5.30
CA GLY A 37 -15.22 1.04 3.97
C GLY A 37 -13.70 1.20 3.97
N PRO A 38 -13.03 1.03 2.82
CA PRO A 38 -11.58 1.16 2.76
C PRO A 38 -11.20 2.57 3.17
N ILE A 39 -10.39 2.65 4.22
CA ILE A 39 -9.81 3.91 4.69
C ILE A 39 -8.42 3.96 4.07
N PRO A 40 -8.23 4.71 2.97
CA PRO A 40 -6.91 4.87 2.37
C PRO A 40 -6.03 5.64 3.35
N LEU A 41 -4.83 5.11 3.59
CA LEU A 41 -3.79 5.81 4.33
C LEU A 41 -2.87 6.54 3.33
N PRO A 42 -2.21 7.63 3.73
CA PRO A 42 -1.22 8.29 2.89
C PRO A 42 -0.14 7.31 2.41
N THR A 43 0.20 7.39 1.12
CA THR A 43 1.21 6.52 0.52
C THR A 43 2.60 6.93 1.00
N LYS A 44 3.34 5.96 1.57
CA LYS A 44 4.73 6.19 1.97
C LYS A 44 5.61 6.10 0.73
N ARG A 45 6.23 7.22 0.35
CA ARG A 45 7.23 7.26 -0.73
C ARG A 45 8.61 7.19 -0.08
N LEU A 46 9.28 6.06 -0.23
CA LEU A 46 10.66 5.89 0.22
C LEU A 46 11.58 6.33 -0.92
N VAL A 47 12.34 7.40 -0.67
CA VAL A 47 13.35 7.92 -1.61
C VAL A 47 14.71 7.65 -0.98
N VAL A 48 15.55 6.88 -1.68
CA VAL A 48 16.92 6.57 -1.27
C VAL A 48 17.85 7.24 -2.27
N THR A 49 18.49 8.32 -1.87
CA THR A 49 19.43 9.05 -2.74
C THR A 49 20.79 8.35 -2.75
N VAL A 50 21.27 7.96 -3.92
CA VAL A 50 22.58 7.30 -4.06
C VAL A 50 23.49 8.09 -4.99
N ARG A 51 24.81 8.00 -4.77
CA ARG A 51 25.76 8.50 -5.76
C ARG A 51 25.65 7.62 -7.00
N ARG A 52 25.50 8.25 -8.17
CA ARG A 52 25.40 7.51 -9.44
C ARG A 52 26.69 6.76 -9.76
N ALA A 53 27.83 7.35 -9.45
CA ALA A 53 29.14 6.73 -9.64
C ALA A 53 29.45 5.74 -8.51
N PRO A 54 29.98 4.54 -8.83
CA PRO A 54 30.42 3.57 -7.82
C PRO A 54 31.73 4.00 -7.14
N SER A 55 32.55 4.82 -7.81
CA SER A 55 33.82 5.33 -7.30
C SER A 55 33.70 6.78 -6.81
N GLY A 56 34.68 7.21 -6.00
CA GLY A 56 34.72 8.56 -5.43
C GLY A 56 35.10 9.68 -6.42
N GLN A 57 35.51 9.32 -7.63
CA GLN A 57 36.05 10.25 -8.63
C GLN A 57 34.96 10.79 -9.58
N GLY A 58 35.25 11.90 -10.27
CA GLY A 58 34.36 12.56 -11.23
C GLY A 58 33.30 13.47 -10.59
N THR A 59 32.38 13.99 -11.41
CA THR A 59 31.35 14.96 -11.00
C THR A 59 30.37 14.37 -10.00
N HIS A 60 29.99 15.15 -8.99
CA HIS A 60 29.00 14.74 -7.99
C HIS A 60 27.58 14.70 -8.59
N THR A 61 27.18 13.52 -9.08
CA THR A 61 25.83 13.25 -9.58
C THR A 61 25.11 12.24 -8.68
N PHE A 62 23.84 12.51 -8.40
CA PHE A 62 22.98 11.68 -7.53
C PHE A 62 21.73 11.25 -8.31
N ASP A 63 21.20 10.09 -7.93
CA ASP A 63 19.89 9.57 -8.33
C ASP A 63 18.95 9.53 -7.12
#